data_AF-A0A1B8BY99-F1
#
_entry.id   AF-A0A1B8BY99-F1
#
_cell.length_a   1.000
_cell.length_b   1.000
_cell.length_c   1.000
_cell.angle_alpha   90.00
_cell.angle_beta   90.00
_cell.angle_gamma   90.00
#
_symmetry.space_group_name_H-M   'P 1'
#
loop_
_entity.id
_entity.type
_entity.pdbx_description
1 polymer ?
#
loop_
_entity_poly.entity_id
_entity_poly.type
_entity_poly.pdbx_seq_one_letter_code
_entity_poly.pdbx_strand_id
1 'polypeptide(L)'
;MHKTRPSTSADPAQWDKPARPGAIDVEVGRRGGSTIALDATAQAMQRAKKDPPKNLTERIEQLTRENGGLRLQLAYHQKIQGAICQLRDDAQFAVDKMGNALVRFTAEEDKAAQDLQEATEAAPHT
;
A
#
# COMPACT_ATOMS: atom_id res chain seq x y z
N MET A 1 -32.11 4.97 -39.50
CA MET A 1 -31.95 4.43 -38.13
C MET A 1 -30.75 5.12 -37.49
N HIS A 2 -31.00 6.10 -36.61
CA HIS A 2 -29.95 6.88 -35.97
C HIS A 2 -29.45 6.14 -34.72
N LYS A 3 -28.14 5.88 -34.64
CA LYS A 3 -27.47 5.41 -33.41
C LYS A 3 -27.00 6.63 -32.64
N THR A 4 -27.64 6.92 -31.53
CA THR A 4 -27.25 7.96 -30.57
C THR A 4 -25.99 7.49 -29.83
N ARG A 5 -24.85 8.11 -30.11
CA ARG A 5 -23.62 7.98 -29.32
C ARG A 5 -23.83 8.75 -28.02
N PRO A 6 -23.49 8.21 -26.83
CA PRO A 6 -23.51 9.02 -25.62
C PRO A 6 -22.47 10.13 -25.77
N SER A 7 -22.95 11.36 -25.82
CA SER A 7 -22.13 12.57 -25.77
C SER A 7 -21.66 12.73 -24.34
N THR A 8 -20.50 12.15 -24.01
CA THR A 8 -19.75 12.63 -22.85
C THR A 8 -19.21 14.00 -23.25
N SER A 9 -19.95 15.05 -22.85
CA SER A 9 -19.42 16.41 -22.85
C SER A 9 -18.25 16.46 -21.87
N ALA A 10 -17.06 16.18 -22.37
CA ALA A 10 -15.82 16.48 -21.67
C ALA A 10 -15.74 18.00 -21.59
N ASP A 11 -16.07 18.51 -20.41
CA ASP A 11 -15.97 19.92 -20.07
C ASP A 11 -14.48 20.32 -20.13
N PRO A 12 -14.06 21.27 -21.00
CA PRO A 12 -12.65 21.62 -21.17
C PRO A 12 -12.01 22.24 -19.91
N ALA A 13 -12.80 22.52 -18.87
CA ALA A 13 -12.32 22.98 -17.56
C ALA A 13 -11.73 21.86 -16.67
N GLN A 14 -11.83 20.58 -17.05
CA GLN A 14 -11.36 19.47 -16.23
C GLN A 14 -9.81 19.35 -16.18
N TRP A 15 -9.11 19.93 -17.16
CA TRP A 15 -7.66 19.80 -17.31
C TRP A 15 -6.84 20.84 -16.54
N ASP A 16 -7.52 21.86 -15.99
CA ASP A 16 -6.86 23.00 -15.33
C ASP A 16 -6.61 22.77 -13.83
N LYS A 17 -6.96 21.58 -13.32
CA LYS A 17 -6.73 21.20 -11.92
C LYS A 17 -5.94 19.90 -11.85
N PRO A 18 -4.86 19.85 -11.05
CA PRO A 18 -4.13 18.61 -10.85
C PRO A 18 -5.06 17.54 -10.29
N ALA A 19 -4.78 16.28 -10.66
CA ALA A 19 -5.49 15.14 -10.11
C ALA A 19 -5.46 15.19 -8.57
N ARG A 20 -6.54 14.75 -7.93
CA ARG A 20 -6.59 14.69 -6.47
C ARG A 20 -5.46 13.77 -5.96
N PRO A 21 -4.72 14.18 -4.91
CA PRO A 21 -3.68 13.34 -4.33
C PRO A 21 -4.22 11.97 -3.95
N GLY A 22 -3.51 10.91 -4.34
CA GLY A 22 -3.82 9.54 -3.95
C GLY A 22 -3.47 9.27 -2.49
N ALA A 23 -3.83 8.10 -1.97
CA ALA A 23 -3.55 7.72 -0.58
C ALA A 23 -2.04 7.79 -0.23
N ILE A 24 -1.18 7.45 -1.19
CA ILE A 24 0.28 7.56 -1.06
C ILE A 24 0.68 9.04 -0.96
N ASP A 25 0.18 9.90 -1.85
CA ASP A 25 0.50 11.34 -1.85
C ASP A 25 0.09 12.02 -0.55
N VAL A 26 -1.05 11.59 0.04
CA VAL A 26 -1.52 12.06 1.34
C VAL A 26 -0.56 11.64 2.45
N GLU A 27 -0.09 10.39 2.46
CA GLU A 27 0.87 9.90 3.47
C GLU A 27 2.25 10.56 3.31
N VAL A 28 2.70 10.78 2.06
CA VAL A 28 3.94 11.52 1.73
C VAL A 28 3.83 12.96 2.21
N GLY A 29 2.73 13.64 1.92
CA GLY A 29 2.44 14.99 2.38
C GLY A 29 2.40 15.08 3.91
N ARG A 30 1.77 14.11 4.58
CA ARG A 30 1.73 14.03 6.04
C ARG A 30 3.12 13.92 6.67
N ARG A 31 4.08 13.33 5.94
CA ARG A 31 5.50 13.23 6.36
C ARG A 31 6.37 14.38 5.86
N GLY A 32 5.77 15.44 5.32
CA GLY A 32 6.50 16.60 4.79
C GLY A 32 7.42 16.24 3.61
N GLY A 33 7.05 15.23 2.83
CA GLY A 33 7.84 14.74 1.69
C GLY A 33 8.95 13.77 2.05
N SER A 34 9.21 13.49 3.34
CA SER A 34 10.23 12.51 3.73
C SER A 34 9.64 11.11 3.78
N THR A 35 10.16 10.21 2.94
CA THR A 35 9.55 8.90 2.74
C THR A 35 10.39 7.74 3.28
N ILE A 36 11.66 7.98 3.62
CA ILE A 36 12.58 6.88 3.97
C ILE A 36 13.60 7.30 5.05
N ALA A 37 14.06 6.34 5.85
CA ALA A 37 15.20 6.48 6.78
C ALA A 37 16.50 6.97 6.12
N LEU A 38 16.64 6.82 4.80
CA LEU A 38 17.77 7.35 4.03
C LEU A 38 17.81 8.89 4.03
N ASP A 39 16.65 9.55 3.99
CA ASP A 39 16.57 11.02 4.05
C ASP A 39 17.03 11.55 5.42
N ALA A 40 16.69 10.83 6.50
CA ALA A 40 17.16 11.16 7.84
C ALA A 40 18.68 11.05 7.94
N THR A 41 19.28 10.05 7.29
CA THR A 41 20.73 9.84 7.24
C THR A 41 21.42 10.95 6.45
N ALA A 42 20.88 11.31 5.28
CA ALA A 42 21.41 12.41 4.47
C ALA A 42 21.31 13.75 5.23
N GLN A 43 20.20 14.04 5.89
CA GLN A 43 20.05 15.23 6.72
C GLN A 43 21.01 15.25 7.91
N ALA A 44 21.19 14.12 8.61
CA ALA A 44 22.14 14.02 9.71
C ALA A 44 23.58 14.31 9.24
N MET A 45 23.96 13.76 8.08
CA MET A 45 25.26 14.01 7.46
C MET A 45 25.42 15.49 7.06
N GLN A 46 24.38 16.11 6.49
CA GLN A 46 24.41 17.53 6.14
C GLN A 46 24.49 18.43 7.37
N ARG A 47 23.81 18.08 8.47
CA ARG A 47 23.95 18.78 9.76
C ARG A 47 25.37 18.66 10.32
N ALA A 48 25.94 17.45 10.30
CA ALA A 48 27.31 17.21 10.75
C ALA A 48 28.37 17.95 9.90
N LYS A 49 28.09 18.19 8.61
CA LYS A 49 28.93 19.03 7.76
C LYS A 49 28.84 20.52 8.09
N LYS A 50 27.64 21.00 8.48
CA LYS A 50 27.40 22.41 8.83
C LYS A 50 28.02 22.80 10.17
N ASP A 51 28.05 21.87 11.12
CA ASP A 51 28.60 22.09 12.46
C ASP A 51 29.52 20.93 12.84
N PRO A 52 30.79 20.95 12.38
CA PRO A 52 31.74 19.90 12.72
C PRO A 52 32.17 20.02 14.19
N PRO A 53 32.35 18.89 14.89
CA PRO A 53 32.81 18.92 16.28
C PRO A 53 34.20 19.55 16.37
N LYS A 54 34.40 20.40 17.37
CA LYS A 54 35.61 21.22 17.52
C LYS A 54 36.80 20.40 18.01
N ASN A 55 36.53 19.29 18.69
CA ASN A 55 37.54 18.39 19.24
C ASN A 55 37.02 16.94 19.32
N LEU A 56 37.92 16.02 19.65
CA LEU A 56 37.61 14.58 19.73
C LEU A 56 36.62 14.26 20.86
N THR A 57 36.64 14.99 21.97
CA THR A 57 35.71 14.79 23.09
C THR A 57 34.27 15.09 22.66
N GLU A 58 34.04 16.23 22.01
CA GLU A 58 32.73 16.58 21.45
C GLU A 58 32.26 15.54 20.41
N ARG A 59 33.19 15.01 19.59
CA ARG A 59 32.88 13.94 18.64
C ARG A 59 32.41 12.67 19.34
N ILE A 60 33.06 12.28 20.43
CA ILE A 60 32.69 11.09 21.23
C ILE A 60 31.31 11.27 21.85
N GLU A 61 31.03 12.44 22.42
CA GLU A 61 29.72 12.76 23.00
C GLU A 61 28.60 12.72 21.96
N GLN A 62 28.85 13.31 20.79
CA GLN A 62 27.92 13.28 19.66
C GLN A 62 27.61 11.83 19.25
N LEU A 63 28.63 11.02 18.99
CA LEU A 63 28.48 9.63 18.57
C LEU A 63 27.81 8.77 19.64
N THR A 64 28.04 9.06 20.91
CA THR A 64 27.39 8.35 22.03
C THR A 64 25.88 8.62 22.03
N ARG A 65 25.48 9.88 21.81
CA ARG A 65 24.06 10.25 21.72
C ARG A 65 23.40 9.63 20.49
N GLU A 66 24.05 9.68 19.34
CA GLU A 66 23.57 9.06 18.09
C GLU A 66 23.38 7.55 18.27
N ASN A 67 24.38 6.85 18.82
CA ASN A 67 24.28 5.42 19.12
C ASN A 67 23.14 5.10 20.09
N GLY A 68 22.92 5.93 21.11
CA GLY A 68 21.78 5.79 22.02
C GLY A 68 20.45 5.86 21.28
N GLY A 69 20.27 6.84 20.40
CA GLY A 69 19.08 6.97 19.56
C GLY A 69 18.87 5.79 18.62
N LEU A 70 19.94 5.33 17.96
CA LEU A 70 19.88 4.17 17.06
C LEU A 70 19.51 2.88 17.79
N ARG A 71 20.03 2.66 19.00
CA ARG A 71 19.64 1.51 19.84
C ARG A 71 18.16 1.54 20.20
N LEU A 72 17.61 2.72 20.50
CA LEU A 72 16.18 2.86 20.78
C LEU A 72 15.32 2.57 19.55
N GLN A 73 15.72 3.07 18.38
CA GLN A 73 15.03 2.76 17.11
C GLN A 73 15.08 1.26 16.82
N LEU A 74 16.24 0.63 16.99
CA LEU A 74 16.39 -0.81 16.80
C LEU A 74 15.45 -1.59 17.73
N ALA A 75 15.40 -1.23 19.01
CA ALA A 75 14.51 -1.86 19.98
C ALA A 75 13.02 -1.68 19.60
N TYR A 76 12.63 -0.50 19.12
CA TYR A 76 11.28 -0.26 18.62
C TYR A 76 10.93 -1.18 17.44
N HIS A 77 11.81 -1.25 16.44
CA HIS A 77 11.59 -2.09 15.26
C HIS A 77 11.57 -3.59 15.61
N GLN A 78 12.45 -4.04 16.49
CA GLN A 78 12.43 -5.41 17.00
C GLN A 78 11.11 -5.74 17.73
N LYS A 79 10.60 -4.80 18.54
CA LYS A 79 9.35 -4.98 19.28
C LYS A 79 8.13 -5.12 18.36
N ILE A 80 8.10 -4.36 17.26
CA ILE A 80 6.95 -4.36 16.34
C ILE A 80 7.07 -5.42 15.22
N GLN A 81 8.27 -5.99 15.01
CA GLN A 81 8.51 -6.97 13.95
C GLN A 81 7.57 -8.18 14.05
N GLY A 82 7.37 -8.73 15.26
CA GLY A 82 6.44 -9.85 15.47
C GLY A 82 5.01 -9.51 15.07
N ALA A 83 4.52 -8.32 15.45
CA ALA A 83 3.19 -7.86 15.09
C ALA A 83 3.03 -7.63 13.58
N ILE A 84 4.06 -7.14 12.90
CA ILE A 84 4.04 -6.97 11.44
C ILE A 84 4.01 -8.32 10.73
N CYS A 85 4.82 -9.30 11.18
CA CYS A 85 4.79 -10.64 10.62
C CYS A 85 3.42 -11.29 10.81
N GLN A 86 2.84 -11.17 12.01
CA GLN A 86 1.50 -11.71 12.28
C GLN A 86 0.43 -11.07 11.40
N LEU A 87 0.44 -9.73 11.27
CA LEU A 87 -0.49 -9.01 10.39
C LEU A 87 -0.37 -9.47 8.93
N ARG A 88 0.85 -9.68 8.45
CA ARG A 88 1.10 -10.19 7.09
C ARG A 88 0.50 -11.59 6.92
N ASP A 89 0.75 -12.47 7.88
CA ASP A 89 0.29 -13.86 7.81
C ASP A 89 -1.25 -13.94 7.88
N ASP A 90 -1.89 -13.12 8.72
CA ASP A 90 -3.34 -12.98 8.79
C ASP A 90 -3.95 -12.46 7.47
N ALA A 91 -3.30 -11.45 6.86
CA ALA A 91 -3.73 -10.91 5.58
C ALA A 91 -3.63 -11.95 4.45
N GLN A 92 -2.53 -12.72 4.42
CA GLN A 92 -2.36 -13.80 3.45
C GLN A 92 -3.44 -14.87 3.62
N PHE A 93 -3.70 -15.29 4.86
CA PHE A 93 -4.75 -16.26 5.16
C PHE A 93 -6.12 -15.80 4.68
N ALA A 94 -6.46 -14.52 4.90
CA ALA A 94 -7.72 -13.95 4.45
C ALA A 94 -7.85 -13.98 2.92
N VAL A 95 -6.79 -13.59 2.20
CA VAL A 95 -6.74 -13.62 0.73
C VAL A 95 -6.94 -15.04 0.22
N ASP A 96 -6.21 -16.02 0.76
CA ASP A 96 -6.29 -17.42 0.34
C ASP A 96 -7.69 -18.00 0.59
N LYS A 97 -8.28 -17.69 1.76
CA LYS A 97 -9.62 -18.14 2.11
C LYS A 97 -10.68 -17.58 1.16
N MET A 98 -10.60 -16.29 0.85
CA MET A 98 -11.53 -15.65 -0.08
C MET A 98 -11.34 -16.16 -1.52
N GLY A 99 -10.11 -16.30 -1.98
CA GLY A 99 -9.81 -16.86 -3.30
C GLY A 99 -10.37 -18.26 -3.47
N ASN A 100 -10.17 -19.13 -2.49
CA ASN A 100 -10.72 -20.49 -2.50
C ASN A 100 -12.25 -20.52 -2.46
N ALA A 101 -12.89 -19.61 -1.71
CA ALA A 101 -14.34 -19.51 -1.67
C ALA A 101 -14.92 -19.07 -3.02
N LEU A 102 -14.28 -18.11 -3.70
CA LEU A 102 -14.68 -17.66 -5.03
C LEU A 102 -14.57 -18.79 -6.07
N VAL A 103 -13.46 -19.54 -6.08
CA VAL A 103 -13.29 -20.67 -6.99
C VAL A 103 -14.37 -21.74 -6.80
N ARG A 104 -14.74 -22.04 -5.55
CA ARG A 104 -15.82 -22.99 -5.26
C ARG A 104 -17.17 -22.47 -5.74
N PHE A 105 -17.47 -21.21 -5.46
CA PHE A 105 -18.71 -20.58 -5.88
C PHE A 105 -18.87 -20.59 -7.40
N THR A 106 -17.84 -20.19 -8.16
CA THR A 106 -17.90 -20.20 -9.63
C THR A 106 -18.10 -21.61 -10.18
N ALA A 107 -17.47 -22.62 -9.58
CA ALA A 107 -17.65 -24.01 -9.99
C ALA A 107 -19.07 -24.54 -9.70
N GLU A 108 -19.71 -24.08 -8.62
CA GLU A 108 -21.11 -24.41 -8.32
C GLU A 108 -22.08 -23.66 -9.26
N GLU A 109 -21.79 -22.40 -9.58
CA GLU A 109 -22.55 -21.60 -10.54
C GLU A 109 -22.53 -22.23 -11.93
N ASP A 110 -21.35 -22.63 -12.42
CA ASP A 110 -21.19 -23.29 -13.72
C ASP A 110 -21.98 -24.61 -13.79
N LYS A 111 -21.92 -25.42 -12.73
CA LYS A 111 -22.69 -26.68 -12.63
C LYS A 111 -24.20 -26.42 -12.63
N ALA A 112 -24.67 -25.46 -11.83
CA ALA A 112 -26.07 -25.12 -11.78
C ALA A 112 -26.58 -24.59 -13.14
N ALA A 113 -25.76 -23.84 -13.87
CA ALA A 113 -26.07 -23.39 -15.22
C ALA A 113 -26.16 -24.56 -16.22
N GLN A 114 -25.24 -25.53 -16.14
CA GLN A 114 -25.28 -26.76 -16.95
C GLN A 114 -26.54 -27.58 -16.66
N ASP A 115 -26.82 -27.85 -15.38
CA ASP A 115 -28.01 -28.61 -14.96
C ASP A 115 -29.31 -27.94 -15.46
N LEU A 116 -29.37 -26.61 -15.39
CA LEU A 116 -30.51 -25.84 -15.90
C LEU A 116 -30.65 -25.97 -17.42
N GLN A 117 -29.53 -25.88 -18.15
CA GLN A 117 -29.54 -26.03 -19.61
C GLN A 117 -30.03 -27.43 -20.01
N GLU A 118 -29.48 -28.47 -19.40
CA GLU A 118 -29.91 -29.86 -19.64
C GLU A 118 -31.39 -30.06 -19.34
N ALA A 119 -31.89 -29.52 -18.23
CA ALA A 119 -33.31 -29.60 -17.88
C ALA A 119 -34.21 -28.87 -18.90
N THR A 120 -33.76 -27.74 -19.46
CA THR A 120 -34.50 -27.02 -20.50
C THR A 120 -34.47 -27.72 -21.86
N GLU A 121 -33.39 -28.39 -22.22
CA GLU A 121 -33.28 -29.17 -23.46
C GLU A 121 -34.07 -30.49 -23.40
N ALA A 122 -34.19 -31.09 -22.21
CA ALA A 122 -34.97 -32.31 -22.00
C ALA A 122 -36.50 -32.06 -21.91
N ALA A 123 -36.94 -30.80 -21.82
CA ALA A 123 -38.36 -30.47 -21.77
C ALA A 123 -39.00 -30.66 -23.15
N PRO A 124 -40.11 -31.42 -23.27
CA PRO A 124 -40.76 -31.65 -24.55
C PRO A 124 -41.28 -30.32 -25.11
N HIS A 125 -40.90 -30.02 -26.34
CA HIS A 125 -41.46 -28.91 -27.11
C HIS A 125 -42.93 -29.23 -27.41
N THR A 126 -43.84 -28.65 -26.63
CA THR A 126 -45.29 -28.63 -26.90
C THR A 126 -45.65 -27.54 -27.90
#